data_AF-A0A958FMU6-F1
#
_entry.id   AF-A0A958FMU6-F1
#
_cell.length_a   1.000
_cell.length_b   1.000
_cell.length_c   1.000
_cell.angle_alpha   90.00
_cell.angle_beta   90.00
_cell.angle_gamma   90.00
#
_symmetry.space_group_name_H-M   'P 1'
#
loop_
_entity.id
_entity.type
_entity.pdbx_description
1 polymer ?
#
loop_
_entity_poly.entity_id
_entity_poly.type
_entity_poly.pdbx_seq_one_letter_code
_entity_poly.pdbx_strand_id
1 'polypeptide(L)'
;ENSWLIVNSVSTTSNRSAIGATVRVKAKINGKSVWQMRQISGQDSYCGQNLQLHFGLGNAQSVDSLIVNWPSGVTQTVAISAINRSTTISEHR
;
A
#
# COMPACT_ATOMS: atom_id res chain seq x y z
N GLU A 1 -11.64 2.31 -18.52
CA GLU A 1 -11.66 2.90 -17.15
C GLU A 1 -10.30 2.69 -16.51
N ASN A 2 -9.80 3.68 -15.78
CA ASN A 2 -8.51 3.59 -15.08
C ASN A 2 -8.78 3.46 -13.59
N SER A 3 -8.41 2.31 -13.06
CA SER A 3 -8.51 1.95 -11.65
C SER A 3 -7.22 2.28 -10.93
N TRP A 4 -7.33 2.74 -9.69
CA TRP A 4 -6.20 3.07 -8.83
C TRP A 4 -6.47 2.63 -7.39
N LEU A 5 -5.41 2.45 -6.62
CA LEU A 5 -5.47 2.23 -5.18
C LEU A 5 -4.42 3.13 -4.52
N ILE A 6 -4.86 3.89 -3.54
CA ILE A 6 -3.95 4.66 -2.68
C ILE A 6 -3.83 3.90 -1.37
N VAL A 7 -2.62 3.64 -0.93
CA VAL A 7 -2.35 3.01 0.37
C VAL A 7 -1.68 4.05 1.25
N ASN A 8 -2.39 4.49 2.27
CA ASN A 8 -1.86 5.39 3.28
C ASN A 8 -1.36 4.57 4.45
N SER A 9 -0.19 4.86 4.97
CA SER A 9 0.21 4.30 6.26
C SER A 9 -0.01 5.33 7.36
N VAL A 10 -0.68 4.93 8.44
CA VAL A 10 -0.77 5.72 9.67
C VAL A 10 0.10 5.04 10.71
N SER A 11 1.03 5.78 11.29
CA SER A 11 1.73 5.31 12.47
C SER A 11 0.95 5.71 13.72
N THR A 12 0.59 4.72 14.53
CA THR A 12 -0.14 4.91 15.79
C THR A 12 0.78 5.38 16.93
N THR A 13 2.12 5.30 16.81
CA THR A 13 3.02 5.61 17.93
C THR A 13 4.36 6.23 17.53
N SER A 14 4.81 6.11 16.29
CA SER A 14 6.08 6.70 15.84
C SER A 14 6.19 6.65 14.33
N ASN A 15 6.32 7.79 13.66
CA ASN A 15 6.53 7.88 12.20
C ASN A 15 7.60 6.89 11.64
N ARG A 16 8.50 6.39 12.49
CA ARG A 16 9.47 5.34 12.20
C ARG A 16 8.89 3.93 11.91
N SER A 17 7.71 3.56 12.41
CA SER A 17 7.20 2.19 12.24
C SER A 17 6.75 1.89 10.80
N ALA A 18 6.27 2.91 10.08
CA ALA A 18 5.81 2.76 8.71
C ALA A 18 6.93 2.91 7.67
N ILE A 19 7.94 3.72 7.98
CA ILE A 19 9.09 3.92 7.08
C ILE A 19 9.87 2.62 6.95
N GLY A 20 10.09 2.17 5.72
CA GLY A 20 10.72 0.89 5.41
C GLY A 20 9.71 -0.26 5.22
N ALA A 21 8.42 -0.05 5.48
CA ALA A 21 7.42 -1.07 5.19
C ALA A 21 7.28 -1.27 3.68
N THR A 22 7.19 -2.53 3.26
CA THR A 22 6.99 -2.93 1.87
C THR A 22 5.54 -3.33 1.65
N VAL A 23 4.85 -2.66 0.73
CA VAL A 23 3.48 -2.98 0.34
C VAL A 23 3.48 -3.67 -1.02
N ARG A 24 2.81 -4.81 -1.09
CA ARG A 24 2.62 -5.63 -2.29
C ARG A 24 1.13 -5.74 -2.59
N VAL A 25 0.74 -5.37 -3.80
CA VAL A 25 -0.64 -5.41 -4.28
C VAL A 25 -0.72 -6.38 -5.46
N LYS A 26 -1.63 -7.36 -5.38
CA LYS A 26 -1.97 -8.27 -6.48
C LYS A 26 -3.30 -7.85 -7.07
N ALA A 27 -3.34 -7.61 -8.37
CA ALA A 27 -4.59 -7.30 -9.07
C ALA A 27 -4.59 -7.91 -10.48
N LYS A 28 -5.78 -8.11 -11.04
CA LYS A 28 -5.95 -8.60 -12.41
C LYS A 28 -5.98 -7.44 -13.41
N ILE A 29 -4.84 -7.12 -14.01
CA ILE A 29 -4.68 -6.06 -15.01
C ILE A 29 -4.62 -6.71 -16.40
N ASN A 30 -5.47 -6.28 -17.33
CA ASN A 30 -5.57 -6.80 -18.70
C ASN A 30 -5.74 -8.33 -18.74
N GLY A 31 -6.53 -8.87 -17.81
CA GLY A 31 -6.78 -10.31 -17.71
C GLY A 31 -5.65 -11.12 -17.07
N LYS A 32 -4.52 -10.51 -16.72
CA LYS A 32 -3.36 -11.16 -16.11
C LYS A 32 -3.19 -10.73 -14.66
N SER A 33 -2.79 -11.66 -13.80
CA SER A 33 -2.44 -11.32 -12.41
C SER A 33 -1.09 -10.59 -12.40
N VAL A 34 -1.09 -9.35 -11.90
CA VAL A 34 0.09 -8.50 -11.78
C VAL A 34 0.32 -8.19 -10.31
N TRP A 35 1.57 -8.34 -9.88
CA TRP A 35 2.03 -7.88 -8.58
C TRP A 35 2.73 -6.53 -8.73
N GLN A 36 2.31 -5.55 -7.93
CA GLN A 36 3.00 -4.29 -7.77
C GLN A 36 3.58 -4.20 -6.36
N MET A 37 4.85 -3.82 -6.27
CA MET A 37 5.54 -3.61 -5.00
C MET A 37 5.97 -2.16 -4.88
N ARG A 38 5.74 -1.59 -3.70
CA ARG A 38 6.16 -0.24 -3.33
C ARG A 38 6.64 -0.27 -1.88
N GLN A 39 7.72 0.43 -1.60
CA GLN A 39 8.23 0.59 -0.26
C GLN A 39 7.89 1.99 0.24
N ILE A 40 7.52 2.11 1.50
CA ILE A 40 7.34 3.39 2.17
C ILE A 40 8.73 3.95 2.43
N SER A 41 9.19 4.81 1.53
CA SER A 41 10.43 5.56 1.69
C SER A 41 10.16 6.74 2.61
N GLY A 42 10.92 6.86 3.70
CA GLY A 42 10.89 8.07 4.55
C GLY A 42 11.66 9.24 3.97
N GLN A 43 12.00 9.19 2.67
CA GLN A 43 12.85 10.17 2.00
C GLN A 43 12.02 11.16 1.19
N ASP A 44 12.37 12.43 1.39
CA ASP A 44 11.94 13.69 0.76
C ASP A 44 10.58 14.26 1.23
N SER A 45 10.49 15.49 1.72
CA SER A 45 11.35 16.67 1.54
C SER A 45 10.88 17.77 2.51
N TYR A 46 11.81 18.44 3.21
CA TYR A 46 11.76 19.76 3.90
C TYR A 46 10.53 20.25 4.70
N CYS A 47 9.31 19.71 4.56
CA CYS A 47 8.05 20.19 5.13
C CYS A 47 6.88 19.16 5.13
N GLY A 48 7.10 17.87 4.89
CA GLY A 48 5.99 16.90 5.00
C GLY A 48 6.37 15.45 4.74
N GLN A 49 5.89 14.54 5.59
CA GLN A 49 6.08 13.11 5.41
C GLN A 49 5.00 12.57 4.48
N ASN A 50 5.37 12.17 3.26
CA ASN A 50 4.43 11.53 2.34
C ASN A 50 4.44 10.00 2.53
N LEU A 51 3.54 9.50 3.40
CA LEU A 51 3.35 8.07 3.66
C LEU A 51 2.30 7.44 2.72
N GLN A 52 2.03 8.06 1.57
CA GLN A 52 1.04 7.59 0.60
C GLN A 52 1.72 6.84 -0.54
N LEU A 53 1.28 5.62 -0.80
CA LEU A 53 1.71 4.81 -1.93
C LEU A 53 0.62 4.75 -2.98
N HIS A 54 0.95 5.17 -4.20
CA HIS A 54 0.02 5.15 -5.33
C HIS A 54 0.25 3.90 -6.19
N PHE A 55 -0.82 3.14 -6.41
CA PHE A 55 -0.85 1.97 -7.27
C PHE A 55 -1.82 2.20 -8.43
N GLY A 56 -1.29 2.25 -9.65
CA GLY A 56 -2.11 2.28 -10.86
C GLY A 56 -2.49 0.86 -11.27
N LEU A 57 -3.78 0.55 -11.27
CA LEU A 57 -4.30 -0.80 -11.54
C LEU A 57 -4.89 -0.94 -12.95
N GLY A 58 -4.83 0.10 -13.79
CA GLY A 58 -5.29 0.05 -15.18
C GLY A 58 -6.77 -0.35 -15.26
N ASN A 59 -7.11 -1.42 -15.98
CA ASN A 59 -8.50 -1.90 -16.08
C ASN A 59 -8.89 -2.93 -15.01
N ALA A 60 -8.11 -3.08 -13.93
CA ALA A 60 -8.47 -4.01 -12.87
C ALA A 60 -9.82 -3.65 -12.24
N GLN A 61 -10.65 -4.66 -11.99
CA GLN A 61 -11.96 -4.52 -11.36
C GLN A 61 -11.88 -4.73 -9.84
N SER A 62 -10.85 -5.42 -9.36
CA SER A 62 -10.63 -5.73 -7.96
C SER A 62 -9.14 -5.94 -7.66
N VAL A 63 -8.80 -5.89 -6.38
CA VAL A 63 -7.50 -6.28 -5.84
C VAL A 63 -7.66 -7.65 -5.19
N ASP A 64 -6.86 -8.62 -5.62
CA ASP A 64 -6.88 -9.99 -5.09
C ASP A 64 -6.27 -10.05 -3.68
N SER A 65 -5.18 -9.32 -3.45
CA SER A 65 -4.47 -9.33 -2.16
C SER A 65 -3.63 -8.06 -1.97
N LEU A 66 -3.65 -7.51 -0.76
CA LEU A 66 -2.67 -6.53 -0.31
C LEU A 66 -1.89 -7.11 0.86
N ILE A 67 -0.56 -7.14 0.74
CA ILE A 67 0.36 -7.63 1.76
C ILE A 67 1.28 -6.49 2.16
N VAL A 68 1.40 -6.25 3.46
CA VAL A 68 2.31 -5.30 4.06
C VAL A 68 3.36 -6.06 4.84
N ASN A 69 4.63 -5.88 4.49
CA ASN A 69 5.76 -6.36 5.26
C ASN A 69 6.33 -5.17 6.03
N TRP A 70 6.15 -5.16 7.34
CA TRP A 70 6.64 -4.11 8.22
C TRP A 70 8.14 -4.29 8.51
N PRO A 71 8.88 -3.20 8.77
CA PRO A 71 10.30 -3.27 9.12
C PRO A 71 10.56 -4.01 10.45
N SER A 72 9.54 -4.14 11.29
CA SER A 72 9.57 -4.97 12.51
C SER A 72 9.65 -6.48 12.23
N GLY A 73 9.45 -6.90 10.97
CA GLY A 73 9.33 -8.31 10.57
C GLY A 73 7.89 -8.82 10.55
N VAL A 74 6.92 -8.03 11.01
CA VAL A 74 5.50 -8.39 10.95
C VAL A 74 5.03 -8.38 9.50
N THR A 75 4.31 -9.41 9.09
CA THR A 75 3.63 -9.45 7.79
C THR A 75 2.13 -9.43 8.01
N GLN A 76 1.45 -8.48 7.36
CA GLN A 76 0.03 -8.24 7.50
C GLN A 76 -0.65 -8.30 6.14
N THR A 77 -1.70 -9.11 6.03
CA THR A 77 -2.58 -9.12 4.85
C THR A 77 -3.77 -8.21 5.12
N VAL A 78 -4.05 -7.30 4.19
CA VAL A 78 -5.14 -6.33 4.29
C VAL A 78 -6.16 -6.63 3.21
N ALA A 79 -7.42 -6.76 3.63
CA ALA A 79 -8.53 -6.92 2.69
C ALA A 79 -8.88 -5.56 2.06
N ILE A 80 -9.00 -5.54 0.74
CA ILE A 80 -9.40 -4.34 -0.01
C ILE A 80 -10.88 -4.46 -0.36
N SER A 81 -11.69 -3.55 0.19
CA SER A 81 -13.14 -3.55 -0.01
C SER A 81 -13.55 -3.01 -1.38
N ALA A 82 -12.76 -2.10 -1.96
CA ALA A 82 -13.01 -1.55 -3.30
C ALA A 82 -11.74 -0.93 -3.90
N ILE A 83 -11.69 -0.90 -5.23
CA ILE A 83 -10.74 -0.10 -6.02
C ILE A 83 -11.19 1.37 -6.07
N ASN A 84 -10.33 2.26 -6.56
CA ASN A 84 -10.54 3.72 -6.65
C ASN A 84 -10.75 4.40 -5.30
N ARG A 85 -10.08 3.88 -4.27
CA ARG A 85 -10.17 4.38 -2.90
C ARG A 85 -8.81 4.42 -2.24
N SER A 86 -8.73 5.21 -1.18
CA SER A 86 -7.64 5.18 -0.23
C SER A 86 -7.90 4.13 0.84
N THR A 87 -6.92 3.26 1.10
CA THR A 87 -6.92 2.31 2.20
C THR A 87 -5.84 2.73 3.17
N THR A 88 -6.19 2.83 4.45
CA THR A 88 -5.22 3.12 5.50
C THR A 88 -4.77 1.81 6.14
N ILE A 89 -3.45 1.64 6.23
CA ILE A 89 -2.80 0.52 6.91
C ILE A 89 -2.12 1.03 8.18
N SER A 90 -2.22 0.24 9.24
CA SER A 90 -1.55 0.46 10.52
C SER A 90 -1.03 -0.88 11.03
N GLU A 91 0.18 -0.86 11.58
CA GLU A 91 0.75 -2.03 12.25
C GLU A 91 -0.08 -2.31 13.52
N HIS A 92 -0.64 -3.51 13.61
CA HIS A 92 -1.26 -4.04 14.82
C HIS A 92 -0.37 -5.17 15.34
N ARG A 93 0.07 -5.06 16.59
CA ARG A 93 0.84 -6.09 17.29
C ARG A 93 -0.08 -6.99 18.10
#